data_AF-A0A819N9L2-F1
#
_entry.id   AF-A0A819N9L2-F1
#
_cell.length_a   1.000
_cell.length_b   1.000
_cell.length_c   1.000
_cell.angle_alpha   90.00
_cell.angle_beta   90.00
_cell.angle_gamma   90.00
#
_symmetry.space_group_name_H-M   'P 1'
#
loop_
_entity.id
_entity.type
_entity.pdbx_description
1 polymer ?
#
loop_
_entity_poly.entity_id
_entity_poly.type
_entity_poly.pdbx_seq_one_letter_code
_entity_poly.pdbx_strand_id
1 'polypeptide(L)'
;MIDILPTSRVSRAFGSELAYSDALSNVHKFNSRLLRERRMRLRLPFVDSQTHIIQTPTQNHLWKQPTQRLMPIRHDQVSTYARKTWHKK
;
A
#
# COMPACT_ATOMS: atom_id res chain seq x y z
N MET A 1 -5.53 12.93 -9.78
CA MET A 1 -5.13 13.34 -11.14
C MET A 1 -4.37 12.18 -11.74
N ILE A 2 -4.88 11.57 -12.81
CA ILE A 2 -4.11 10.60 -13.60
C ILE A 2 -3.26 11.47 -14.53
N ASP A 3 -1.94 11.42 -14.38
CA ASP A 3 -1.04 12.15 -15.27
C ASP A 3 -1.21 11.58 -16.68
N ILE A 4 -1.90 12.34 -17.53
CA ILE A 4 -2.03 12.02 -18.95
C ILE A 4 -0.65 12.26 -19.54
N LEU A 5 0.14 11.20 -19.71
CA LEU A 5 1.38 11.26 -20.48
C LEU A 5 1.04 11.82 -21.87
N PRO A 6 1.85 12.74 -22.41
CA PRO A 6 1.60 13.26 -23.75
C PRO A 6 1.56 12.08 -24.74
N THR A 7 0.54 12.08 -25.58
CA THR A 7 0.19 11.04 -26.55
C THR A 7 1.38 10.54 -27.38
N SER A 8 2.34 11.43 -27.64
CA SER A 8 3.59 11.15 -28.34
C SER A 8 4.51 10.14 -27.64
N ARG A 9 4.53 10.11 -26.30
CA ARG A 9 5.33 9.14 -25.53
C ARG A 9 4.68 7.77 -25.52
N VAL A 10 3.35 7.72 -25.45
CA VAL A 10 2.57 6.48 -25.45
C VAL A 10 2.69 5.76 -26.79
N SER A 11 2.51 6.48 -27.90
CA SER A 11 2.67 5.94 -29.25
C SER A 11 4.08 5.40 -29.51
N ARG A 12 5.12 6.09 -29.03
CA ARG A 12 6.52 5.62 -29.16
C ARG A 12 6.82 4.34 -28.36
N ALA A 13 6.24 4.18 -27.18
CA ALA A 13 6.54 3.06 -26.28
C ALA A 13 5.68 1.82 -26.53
N PHE A 14 4.41 2.00 -26.88
CA PHE A 14 3.44 0.91 -27.02
C PHE A 14 2.94 0.71 -28.45
N GLY A 15 3.42 1.52 -29.41
CA GLY A 15 3.04 1.48 -30.82
C GLY A 15 1.65 2.05 -31.11
N SER A 16 0.68 1.89 -30.21
CA SER A 16 -0.66 2.46 -30.32
C SER A 16 -1.25 2.81 -28.95
N GLU A 17 -2.18 3.76 -28.91
CA GLU A 17 -2.96 4.07 -27.71
C GLU A 17 -3.83 2.89 -27.26
N LEU A 18 -4.33 2.10 -28.21
CA LEU A 18 -5.16 0.92 -27.93
C LEU A 18 -4.37 -0.14 -27.15
N ALA A 19 -3.15 -0.47 -27.60
CA ALA A 19 -2.27 -1.41 -26.91
C ALA A 19 -1.89 -0.94 -25.49
N TYR A 20 -1.71 0.37 -25.30
CA TYR A 20 -1.46 0.95 -23.97
C TYR A 20 -2.68 0.83 -23.06
N SER A 21 -3.88 1.16 -23.57
CA SER A 21 -5.14 1.02 -22.84
C SER A 21 -5.40 -0.43 -22.41
N ASP A 22 -5.16 -1.39 -23.30
CA ASP A 22 -5.29 -2.81 -23.02
C ASP A 22 -4.28 -3.28 -21.95
N ALA A 23 -3.02 -2.82 -22.03
CA ALA A 23 -2.01 -3.10 -21.02
C ALA A 23 -2.42 -2.54 -19.64
N LEU A 24 -2.94 -1.30 -19.58
CA LEU A 24 -3.46 -0.72 -18.34
C LEU A 24 -4.63 -1.52 -17.77
N SER A 25 -5.57 -1.95 -18.63
CA SER A 25 -6.69 -2.82 -18.26
C SER A 25 -6.19 -4.14 -17.67
N ASN A 26 -5.16 -4.74 -18.25
CA ASN A 26 -4.54 -5.97 -17.76
C ASN A 26 -3.85 -5.77 -16.41
N VAL A 27 -3.09 -4.69 -16.23
CA VAL A 27 -2.46 -4.33 -14.95
C VAL A 27 -3.54 -4.11 -13.88
N HIS A 28 -4.62 -3.42 -14.22
CA HIS A 28 -5.73 -3.20 -13.29
C HIS A 28 -6.42 -4.50 -12.87
N LYS A 29 -6.69 -5.40 -13.84
CA LYS A 29 -7.25 -6.74 -13.58
C LYS A 29 -6.33 -7.58 -12.68
N PHE A 30 -5.02 -7.57 -12.96
CA PHE A 30 -4.02 -8.26 -12.15
C PHE A 30 -3.97 -7.73 -10.72
N ASN A 31 -3.90 -6.40 -10.55
CA ASN A 31 -3.88 -5.75 -9.23
C ASN A 31 -5.15 -6.06 -8.43
N SER A 32 -6.31 -6.06 -9.08
CA SER A 32 -7.58 -6.42 -8.44
C SER A 32 -7.58 -7.88 -7.95
N ARG A 33 -7.07 -8.81 -8.77
CA ARG A 33 -6.92 -10.22 -8.39
C ARG A 33 -5.96 -10.39 -7.21
N LEU A 34 -4.80 -9.74 -7.27
CA LEU A 34 -3.79 -9.77 -6.20
C LEU A 34 -4.34 -9.21 -4.88
N LEU A 35 -5.05 -8.09 -4.93
CA LEU A 35 -5.69 -7.49 -3.75
C LEU A 35 -6.74 -8.43 -3.15
N ARG A 36 -7.53 -9.11 -4.00
CA ARG A 36 -8.50 -10.10 -3.54
C ARG A 36 -7.80 -11.26 -2.85
N GLU A 37 -6.79 -11.86 -3.47
CA GLU A 37 -6.01 -12.96 -2.87
C GLU A 37 -5.36 -12.53 -1.56
N ARG A 38 -4.78 -11.33 -1.50
CA ARG A 38 -4.21 -10.77 -0.28
C ARG A 38 -5.28 -10.57 0.80
N ARG A 39 -6.47 -10.06 0.47
CA ARG A 39 -7.59 -9.92 1.41
C ARG A 39 -8.13 -11.26 1.89
N MET A 40 -8.22 -12.25 1.01
CA MET A 40 -8.67 -13.59 1.36
C MET A 40 -7.63 -14.29 2.25
N ARG A 41 -6.33 -14.14 1.96
CA ARG A 41 -5.26 -14.55 2.85
C ARG A 41 -5.31 -13.79 4.17
N LEU A 42 -5.60 -12.49 4.18
CA LEU A 42 -5.76 -11.66 5.40
C LEU A 42 -6.95 -12.06 6.29
N ARG A 43 -7.92 -12.85 5.77
CA ARG A 43 -8.96 -13.44 6.62
C ARG A 43 -8.40 -14.58 7.49
N LEU A 44 -7.31 -15.20 7.06
CA LEU A 44 -6.49 -16.07 7.89
C LEU A 44 -5.31 -15.25 8.42
N PRO A 45 -5.29 -14.89 9.70
CA PRO A 45 -4.15 -14.17 10.19
C PRO A 45 -2.92 -15.08 10.10
N PHE A 46 -1.80 -14.52 9.63
CA PHE A 46 -0.59 -15.29 9.39
C PHE A 46 -0.03 -15.74 10.74
N VAL A 47 -0.06 -17.04 10.99
CA VAL A 47 0.48 -17.63 12.22
C VAL A 47 1.97 -17.85 11.99
N ASP A 48 2.78 -17.02 12.63
CA ASP A 48 4.23 -17.20 12.60
C ASP A 48 4.61 -18.41 13.49
N SER A 49 5.31 -19.37 12.89
CA SER A 49 5.74 -20.61 13.56
C SER A 49 6.71 -20.40 14.72
N GLN A 50 7.50 -19.31 14.70
CA GLN A 50 8.55 -19.07 15.70
C GLN A 50 8.04 -18.24 16.88
N THR A 51 7.22 -17.22 16.61
CA THR A 51 6.72 -16.32 17.66
C THR A 51 5.35 -16.72 18.19
N HIS A 52 4.65 -17.63 17.50
CA HIS A 52 3.25 -17.97 17.74
C HIS A 52 2.31 -16.74 17.72
N ILE A 53 2.76 -15.61 17.18
CA ILE A 53 1.96 -14.40 17.05
C ILE A 53 1.15 -14.51 15.78
N ILE A 54 -0.13 -14.20 15.94
CA ILE A 54 -1.10 -14.10 14.87
C ILE A 54 -0.97 -12.71 14.23
N GLN A 55 -0.28 -12.63 13.08
CA GLN A 55 0.02 -11.38 12.40
C GLN A 55 -1.10 -10.98 11.42
N THR A 56 -1.59 -9.74 11.53
CA THR A 56 -2.55 -9.15 10.59
C THR A 56 -1.88 -8.08 9.71
N PRO A 57 -1.53 -8.39 8.44
CA PRO A 57 -0.74 -7.49 7.60
C PRO A 57 -1.34 -6.10 7.31
N THR A 58 -2.66 -5.91 7.44
CA THR A 58 -3.33 -4.59 7.26
C THR A 58 -3.41 -3.75 8.52
N GLN A 59 -3.16 -4.33 9.69
CA GLN A 59 -3.27 -3.64 10.98
C GLN A 59 -1.91 -3.28 11.58
N ASN A 60 -0.82 -3.76 10.98
CA ASN A 60 0.52 -3.47 11.49
C ASN A 60 0.96 -2.04 11.12
N HIS A 61 0.68 -1.10 12.01
CA HIS A 61 1.04 0.33 11.87
C HIS A 61 2.48 0.63 12.31
N LEU A 62 3.32 -0.39 12.53
CA LEU A 62 4.70 -0.22 13.02
C LEU A 62 5.61 0.45 11.98
N TRP A 63 5.49 0.05 10.72
CA TRP A 63 6.30 0.62 9.64
C TRP A 63 5.84 2.04 9.34
N LYS A 64 6.68 3.03 9.67
CA LYS A 64 6.45 4.45 9.42
C LYS A 64 7.48 4.98 8.43
N GLN A 65 7.02 5.82 7.51
CA GLN A 65 7.91 6.50 6.59
C GLN A 65 8.61 7.68 7.29
N PRO A 66 9.83 8.07 6.88
CA PRO A 66 10.50 9.26 7.43
C PRO A 66 9.68 10.55 7.26
N THR A 67 8.90 10.64 6.18
CA THR A 67 7.97 11.76 5.89
C THR A 67 6.81 11.85 6.87
N GLN A 68 6.51 10.77 7.60
CA GLN A 68 5.45 10.74 8.63
C GLN A 68 5.96 11.15 10.01
N ARG A 69 7.24 11.51 10.12
CA ARG A 69 7.86 11.99 11.36
C ARG A 69 7.36 13.39 11.66
N LEU A 70 6.89 13.59 12.88
CA LEU A 70 6.41 14.86 13.41
C LEU A 70 7.39 15.40 14.44
N MET A 71 7.27 16.70 14.71
CA MET A 71 8.00 17.34 15.78
C MET A 71 7.69 16.68 17.14
N PRO A 72 8.64 16.70 18.08
CA PRO A 72 8.42 16.15 19.41
C PRO A 72 7.35 16.94 20.17
N ILE A 73 6.52 16.22 20.93
CA ILE A 73 5.44 16.82 21.74
C ILE A 73 5.90 17.02 23.20
N ARG A 74 6.92 16.28 23.62
CA ARG A 74 7.51 16.35 24.97
C ARG A 74 8.97 16.74 24.89
N HIS A 75 9.45 17.41 25.94
CA HIS A 75 10.80 17.98 26.02
C HIS A 75 11.93 16.94 25.84
N ASP A 76 11.72 15.68 26.21
CA ASP A 76 12.70 14.58 26.09
C ASP A 76 12.54 13.71 24.84
N GLN A 77 11.74 14.15 23.85
CA GLN A 77 11.52 13.39 22.63
C GLN A 77 12.32 14.00 21.47
N VAL A 78 12.98 13.15 20.68
CA VAL A 78 13.65 13.60 19.45
C VAL A 78 12.63 13.78 18.31
N SER A 79 11.61 12.92 18.25
CA SER A 79 10.56 12.97 17.23
C SER A 79 9.33 12.16 17.65
N THR A 80 8.17 12.47 17.06
CA THR A 80 6.91 11.77 17.31
C THR A 80 6.32 11.21 16.01
N TYR A 81 5.56 10.12 16.09
CA TYR A 81 4.71 9.64 14.98
C TYR A 81 3.24 9.72 15.35
N ALA A 82 2.38 9.88 14.35
CA ALA A 82 0.93 9.91 14.54
C ALA A 82 0.44 8.62 15.22
N ARG A 83 -0.35 8.80 16.29
CA ARG A 83 -0.94 7.70 17.06
C ARG A 83 -2.27 7.28 16.44
N LYS A 84 -2.54 5.97 16.44
CA LYS A 84 -3.86 5.45 16.05
C LYS A 84 -4.78 5.49 17.26
N THR A 85 -5.94 6.12 17.12
CA THR A 85 -6.99 6.07 18.15
C THR A 85 -7.52 4.65 18.27
N TRP A 86 -7.77 4.22 19.49
CA TRP A 86 -8.34 2.91 19.79
C TRP A 86 -9.32 3.07 20.94
N HIS A 87 -10.31 2.20 20.98
CA HIS A 87 -11.29 2.14 22.05
C HIS A 87 -11.35 0.70 22.55
N LYS A 88 -11.20 0.51 23.86
CA LYS A 88 -11.44 -0.79 24.48
C LYS A 88 -12.96 -0.98 24.56
N LYS A 89 -13.42 -2.17 24.22
CA LYS A 89 -14.79 -2.57 24.53
C LYS A 89 -14.92 -2.89 26.01
#